data_AF-A0A8J3AL91-F1
#
_entry.id   AF-A0A8J3AL91-F1
#
_cell.length_a   1.000
_cell.length_b   1.000
_cell.length_c   1.000
_cell.angle_alpha   90.00
_cell.angle_beta   90.00
_cell.angle_gamma   90.00
#
_symmetry.space_group_name_H-M   'P 1'
#
loop_
_entity.id
_entity.type
_entity.pdbx_description
1 polymer ?
#
loop_
_entity_poly.entity_id
_entity_poly.type
_entity_poly.pdbx_seq_one_letter_code
_entity_poly.pdbx_strand_id
1 'polypeptide(L)'
;MKLTSNLTQKYKENFKEILLPLGFIIKGSLFIRVTNNEIIQTINIFKKSPFDFTLNIGIFPFSRDNDKSLLKEGSFRLYDFGDYDSGEFRYNPLSIKSIQEELEKCKYQFKKEILPIFESVQTEEDFLKFEIDSDLQNYGEIRYMSDEKLHLFLKFKNYEGALKVVEAYINQNISAIIDNHRSEFDSEDKFQIFLNSELKELNELKKAIESNDTNFLNHIVLTKIENTKTMLNGYGYKF
;
A
#
# COMPACT_ATOMS: atom_id res chain seq x y z
N MET A 1 20.24 13.35 20.08
CA MET A 1 19.02 13.82 19.40
C MET A 1 19.25 14.73 18.16
N LYS A 2 20.50 15.00 17.71
CA LYS A 2 20.82 15.85 16.53
C LYS A 2 21.14 15.10 15.22
N LEU A 3 21.19 13.76 15.22
CA LEU A 3 21.68 12.97 14.07
C LEU A 3 20.58 12.59 13.07
N THR A 4 19.38 12.30 13.56
CA THR A 4 18.21 11.99 12.73
C THR A 4 17.64 13.21 12.02
N SER A 5 17.74 14.40 12.62
CA SER A 5 17.29 15.65 11.99
C SER A 5 18.03 15.94 10.69
N ASN A 6 19.33 15.65 10.63
CA ASN A 6 20.16 15.95 9.46
C ASN A 6 19.78 15.10 8.25
N LEU A 7 19.58 13.79 8.43
CA LEU A 7 19.15 12.89 7.34
C LEU A 7 17.78 13.32 6.79
N THR A 8 16.78 13.48 7.66
CA THR A 8 15.43 13.86 7.23
C THR A 8 15.39 15.23 6.55
N GLN A 9 16.18 16.19 7.03
CA GLN A 9 16.29 17.49 6.38
C GLN A 9 16.90 17.36 4.98
N LYS A 10 18.04 16.67 4.85
CA LYS A 10 18.73 16.48 3.57
C LYS A 10 17.93 15.67 2.58
N TYR A 11 17.25 14.63 3.04
CA TYR A 11 16.31 13.86 2.22
C TYR A 11 15.25 14.77 1.58
N LYS A 12 14.61 15.63 2.37
CA LYS A 12 13.61 16.57 1.84
C LYS A 12 14.21 17.54 0.84
N GLU A 13 15.35 18.15 1.16
CA GLU A 13 16.04 19.07 0.25
C GLU A 13 16.34 18.39 -1.10
N ASN A 14 16.86 17.18 -1.09
CA ASN A 14 17.27 16.46 -2.29
C ASN A 14 16.10 15.98 -3.17
N PHE A 15 15.00 15.54 -2.56
CA PHE A 15 13.87 14.95 -3.28
C PHE A 15 12.77 15.96 -3.63
N LYS A 16 12.71 17.13 -2.97
CA LYS A 16 11.74 18.20 -3.25
C LYS A 16 11.67 18.56 -4.72
N GLU A 17 12.83 18.76 -5.36
CA GLU A 17 12.91 19.18 -6.77
C GLU A 17 12.33 18.14 -7.74
N ILE A 18 12.30 16.86 -7.35
CA ILE A 18 11.73 15.78 -8.17
C ILE A 18 10.24 15.63 -7.90
N LEU A 19 9.85 15.64 -6.63
CA LEU A 19 8.52 15.23 -6.21
C LEU A 19 7.49 16.37 -6.23
N LEU A 20 7.89 17.60 -5.93
CA LEU A 20 6.95 18.73 -5.95
C LEU A 20 6.37 18.99 -7.35
N PRO A 21 7.15 18.94 -8.46
CA PRO A 21 6.59 19.06 -9.81
C PRO A 21 5.56 17.99 -10.17
N LEU A 22 5.64 16.80 -9.56
CA LEU A 22 4.67 15.71 -9.73
C LEU A 22 3.42 15.87 -8.86
N GLY A 23 3.29 16.98 -8.12
CA GLY A 23 2.13 17.26 -7.27
C GLY A 23 2.19 16.64 -5.87
N PHE A 24 3.36 16.15 -5.42
CA PHE A 24 3.51 15.70 -4.03
C PHE A 24 3.50 16.88 -3.06
N ILE A 25 2.95 16.64 -1.88
CA ILE A 25 2.97 17.55 -0.74
C ILE A 25 3.79 16.92 0.38
N ILE A 26 4.49 17.75 1.16
CA ILE A 26 5.38 17.30 2.24
C ILE A 26 4.69 17.43 3.59
N LYS A 27 4.64 16.34 4.35
CA LYS A 27 4.12 16.27 5.72
C LYS A 27 5.11 15.53 6.62
N GLY A 28 5.91 16.26 7.39
CA GLY A 28 7.00 15.63 8.14
C GLY A 28 8.01 15.01 7.17
N SER A 29 8.41 13.74 7.39
CA SER A 29 9.31 12.97 6.50
C SER A 29 8.62 12.32 5.30
N LEU A 30 7.31 12.50 5.18
CA LEU A 30 6.47 11.82 4.20
C LEU A 30 6.13 12.78 3.05
N PHE A 31 6.34 12.32 1.82
CA PHE A 31 5.77 12.91 0.61
C PHE A 31 4.49 12.16 0.27
N ILE A 32 3.41 12.87 0.00
CA ILE A 32 2.10 12.30 -0.33
C ILE A 32 1.57 12.95 -1.61
N ARG A 33 1.14 12.14 -2.56
CA ARG A 33 0.39 12.59 -3.73
C ARG A 33 -1.05 12.13 -3.61
N VAL A 34 -1.97 13.07 -3.80
CA VAL A 34 -3.42 12.85 -3.73
C VAL A 34 -4.05 13.19 -5.08
N THR A 35 -4.86 12.29 -5.62
CA THR A 35 -5.65 12.47 -6.84
C THR A 35 -7.09 12.06 -6.54
N ASN A 36 -8.08 12.87 -6.91
CA ASN A 36 -9.52 12.55 -6.75
C ASN A 36 -9.91 12.10 -5.32
N ASN A 37 -9.31 12.71 -4.29
CA ASN A 37 -9.51 12.40 -2.86
C ASN A 37 -8.90 11.08 -2.39
N GLU A 38 -8.10 10.43 -3.21
CA GLU A 38 -7.37 9.21 -2.88
C GLU A 38 -5.87 9.50 -2.81
N ILE A 39 -5.17 8.90 -1.84
CA ILE A 39 -3.71 8.89 -1.86
C ILE A 39 -3.31 7.90 -2.93
N ILE A 40 -2.56 8.32 -3.95
CA ILE A 40 -2.11 7.43 -5.04
C ILE A 40 -0.64 7.03 -4.87
N GLN A 41 0.18 7.91 -4.31
CA GLN A 41 1.61 7.67 -4.12
C GLN A 41 2.10 8.25 -2.81
N THR A 42 3.01 7.53 -2.15
CA THR A 42 3.73 8.01 -0.98
C THR A 42 5.21 7.70 -1.07
N ILE A 43 6.04 8.54 -0.47
CA ILE A 43 7.45 8.22 -0.23
C ILE A 43 7.80 8.65 1.17
N ASN A 44 8.39 7.73 1.93
CA ASN A 44 8.93 8.02 3.25
C ASN A 44 10.32 7.42 3.40
N ILE A 45 11.21 8.14 4.06
CA ILE A 45 12.48 7.58 4.49
C ILE A 45 12.27 6.74 5.76
N PHE A 46 12.64 5.47 5.70
CA PHE A 46 12.63 4.57 6.84
C PHE A 46 14.05 4.37 7.37
N LYS A 47 14.19 4.43 8.68
CA LYS A 47 15.47 4.33 9.36
C LYS A 47 15.41 3.20 10.38
N LYS A 48 16.24 2.17 10.19
CA LYS A 48 16.27 0.98 11.05
C LYS A 48 17.37 1.09 12.10
N SER A 49 18.53 1.64 11.75
CA SER A 49 19.64 1.89 12.67
C SER A 49 20.19 3.31 12.52
N PRO A 50 21.08 3.79 13.42
CA PRO A 50 21.70 5.10 13.29
C PRO A 50 22.48 5.33 11.99
N PHE A 51 22.93 4.27 11.32
CA PHE A 51 23.92 4.28 10.24
C PHE A 51 23.35 3.86 8.88
N ASP A 52 22.06 3.49 8.83
CA ASP A 52 21.40 3.05 7.61
C ASP A 52 20.02 3.68 7.42
N PHE A 53 19.52 3.61 6.18
CA PHE A 53 18.13 3.92 5.84
C PHE A 53 17.70 3.20 4.55
N THR A 54 16.39 3.17 4.32
CA THR A 54 15.78 2.79 3.03
C THR A 54 14.66 3.76 2.68
N LEU A 55 14.16 3.72 1.43
CA LEU A 55 12.96 4.44 1.04
C LEU A 55 11.79 3.48 0.96
N ASN A 56 10.77 3.77 1.74
CA ASN A 56 9.45 3.16 1.61
C ASN A 56 8.69 3.92 0.53
N ILE A 57 8.21 3.16 -0.46
CA ILE A 57 7.50 3.62 -1.65
C ILE A 57 6.08 3.05 -1.57
N GLY A 58 5.09 3.93 -1.51
CA GLY A 58 3.71 3.55 -1.70
C GLY A 58 3.26 3.88 -3.12
N ILE A 59 2.76 2.88 -3.83
CA ILE A 59 2.08 3.01 -5.12
C ILE A 59 0.76 2.29 -4.91
N PHE A 60 -0.32 3.01 -4.63
CA PHE A 60 -1.65 2.45 -4.35
C PHE A 60 -2.66 3.59 -4.14
N PRO A 61 -3.94 3.42 -4.51
CA PRO A 61 -5.05 4.15 -3.91
C PRO A 61 -5.30 3.61 -2.51
N PHE A 62 -4.88 4.38 -1.50
CA PHE A 62 -4.94 3.94 -0.12
C PHE A 62 -6.37 3.97 0.42
N SER A 63 -6.94 2.79 0.66
CA SER A 63 -8.19 2.59 1.41
C SER A 63 -7.99 1.77 2.69
N ARG A 64 -6.81 1.85 3.30
CA ARG A 64 -6.48 1.07 4.51
C ARG A 64 -6.96 1.76 5.79
N ASP A 65 -7.18 0.94 6.81
CA ASP A 65 -7.80 1.18 8.12
C ASP A 65 -7.35 2.44 8.88
N ASN A 66 -7.65 3.65 8.39
CA ASN A 66 -7.47 4.96 9.04
C ASN A 66 -6.11 5.20 9.76
N ASP A 67 -5.10 4.36 9.56
CA ASP A 67 -3.86 4.38 10.31
C ASP A 67 -2.79 5.12 9.53
N LYS A 68 -2.46 6.28 10.06
CA LYS A 68 -1.40 7.18 9.58
C LYS A 68 -0.02 6.52 9.58
N SER A 69 0.20 5.48 10.37
CA SER A 69 1.44 4.73 10.44
C SER A 69 1.72 4.00 9.12
N LEU A 70 0.68 3.41 8.51
CA LEU A 70 0.76 2.60 7.30
C LEU A 70 1.22 3.41 6.07
N LEU A 71 0.91 4.72 6.02
CA LEU A 71 1.40 5.61 4.96
C LEU A 71 2.93 5.74 4.95
N LYS A 72 3.59 5.49 6.07
CA LYS A 72 5.05 5.52 6.17
C LYS A 72 5.69 4.19 5.82
N GLU A 73 4.94 3.10 5.87
CA GLU A 73 5.42 1.75 5.57
C GLU A 73 5.61 1.54 4.08
N GLY A 74 4.70 2.11 3.26
CA GLY A 74 4.68 1.87 1.81
C GLY A 74 4.31 0.42 1.48
N SER A 75 4.16 0.12 0.19
CA SER A 75 3.96 -1.26 -0.29
C SER A 75 5.26 -1.87 -0.81
N PHE A 76 6.19 -1.02 -1.18
CA PHE A 76 7.47 -1.39 -1.75
C PHE A 76 8.58 -0.62 -1.03
N ARG A 77 9.80 -1.10 -1.22
CA ARG A 77 11.03 -0.40 -0.91
C ARG A 77 11.77 -0.13 -2.20
N LEU A 78 12.64 0.89 -2.21
CA LEU A 78 13.39 1.26 -3.42
C LEU A 78 14.18 0.07 -4.03
N TYR A 79 14.67 -0.85 -3.19
CA TYR A 79 15.42 -2.01 -3.68
C TYR A 79 14.53 -3.09 -4.32
N ASP A 80 13.21 -3.08 -4.12
CA ASP A 80 12.31 -4.02 -4.81
C ASP A 80 12.30 -3.77 -6.33
N PHE A 81 12.85 -2.62 -6.77
CA PHE A 81 12.94 -2.20 -8.16
C PHE A 81 14.38 -2.17 -8.71
N GLY A 82 15.36 -2.76 -8.03
CA GLY A 82 16.75 -2.79 -8.53
C GLY A 82 17.69 -3.79 -7.86
N ASP A 83 18.87 -3.97 -8.44
CA ASP A 83 19.87 -4.97 -8.01
C ASP A 83 20.69 -4.52 -6.78
N TYR A 84 20.06 -4.44 -5.60
CA TYR A 84 20.76 -4.15 -4.35
C TYR A 84 20.76 -5.35 -3.39
N ASP A 85 21.91 -6.03 -3.27
CA ASP A 85 22.12 -7.22 -2.43
C ASP A 85 21.86 -7.00 -0.92
N SER A 86 21.78 -5.74 -0.45
CA SER A 86 21.63 -5.43 0.99
C SER A 86 20.36 -4.66 1.38
N GLY A 87 19.59 -4.15 0.42
CA GLY A 87 18.34 -3.40 0.67
C GLY A 87 18.44 -2.12 1.52
N GLU A 88 19.63 -1.70 1.95
CA GLU A 88 19.84 -0.61 2.91
C GLU A 88 21.02 0.29 2.48
N PHE A 89 20.82 1.62 2.51
CA PHE A 89 21.85 2.62 2.22
C PHE A 89 22.62 2.98 3.50
N ARG A 90 23.96 2.91 3.47
CA ARG A 90 24.80 3.10 4.66
C ARG A 90 25.55 4.41 4.62
N TYR A 91 25.64 5.09 5.77
CA TYR A 91 26.26 6.41 5.87
C TYR A 91 26.87 6.67 7.25
N ASN A 92 27.78 7.64 7.34
CA ASN A 92 28.28 8.13 8.63
C ASN A 92 27.34 9.22 9.17
N PRO A 93 26.62 8.99 10.29
CA PRO A 93 25.64 9.93 10.82
C PRO A 93 26.23 11.24 11.33
N LEU A 94 27.53 11.29 11.58
CA LEU A 94 28.24 12.49 12.03
C LEU A 94 28.79 13.33 10.86
N SER A 95 28.70 12.83 9.62
CA SER A 95 29.22 13.51 8.43
C SER A 95 28.08 13.94 7.51
N ILE A 96 27.84 15.25 7.42
CA ILE A 96 26.86 15.82 6.48
C ILE A 96 27.19 15.43 5.04
N LYS A 97 28.49 15.43 4.69
CA LYS A 97 28.96 15.03 3.36
C LYS A 97 28.60 13.57 3.06
N SER A 98 28.83 12.65 4.02
CA SER A 98 28.47 11.24 3.84
C SER A 98 26.96 11.03 3.66
N ILE A 99 26.14 11.77 4.42
CA ILE A 99 24.68 11.75 4.26
C ILE A 99 24.28 12.22 2.86
N GLN A 100 24.87 13.31 2.39
CA GLN A 100 24.56 13.88 1.07
C GLN A 100 24.96 12.93 -0.06
N GLU A 101 26.17 12.37 -0.02
CA GLU A 101 26.66 11.43 -1.02
C GLU A 101 25.73 10.20 -1.15
N GLU A 102 25.27 9.66 -0.03
CA GLU A 102 24.40 8.49 -0.03
C GLU A 102 22.97 8.83 -0.52
N LEU A 103 22.45 10.01 -0.15
CA LEU A 103 21.17 10.49 -0.66
C LEU A 103 21.21 10.81 -2.15
N GLU A 104 22.34 11.26 -2.71
CA GLU A 104 22.48 11.47 -4.16
C GLU A 104 22.43 10.15 -4.93
N LYS A 105 23.07 9.09 -4.42
CA LYS A 105 22.95 7.74 -5.00
C LYS A 105 21.49 7.26 -4.98
N CYS A 106 20.84 7.43 -3.84
CA CYS A 106 19.43 7.09 -3.68
C CYS A 106 18.53 7.90 -4.63
N LYS A 107 18.78 9.20 -4.80
CA LYS A 107 18.09 10.09 -5.74
C LYS A 107 18.29 9.64 -7.19
N TYR A 108 19.51 9.27 -7.57
CA TYR A 108 19.81 8.76 -8.90
C TYR A 108 19.01 7.48 -9.19
N GLN A 109 19.02 6.52 -8.26
CA GLN A 109 18.32 5.26 -8.45
C GLN A 109 16.80 5.44 -8.45
N PHE A 110 16.28 6.31 -7.59
CA PHE A 110 14.87 6.69 -7.62
C PHE A 110 14.46 7.23 -8.99
N LYS A 111 15.26 8.13 -9.59
CA LYS A 111 14.98 8.66 -10.93
C LYS A 111 15.02 7.59 -12.02
N LYS A 112 15.85 6.56 -11.85
CA LYS A 112 16.00 5.48 -12.83
C LYS A 112 14.83 4.50 -12.77
N GLU A 113 14.50 4.02 -11.58
CA GLU A 113 13.57 2.88 -11.44
C GLU A 113 12.16 3.31 -11.02
N ILE A 114 12.02 4.33 -10.16
CA ILE A 114 10.72 4.68 -9.55
C ILE A 114 10.03 5.83 -10.28
N LEU A 115 10.79 6.84 -10.70
CA LEU A 115 10.22 8.01 -11.36
C LEU A 115 9.39 7.64 -12.60
N PRO A 116 9.81 6.72 -13.50
CA PRO A 116 8.98 6.30 -14.63
C PRO A 116 7.64 5.66 -14.20
N ILE A 117 7.66 4.85 -13.14
CA ILE A 117 6.44 4.27 -12.55
C ILE A 117 5.55 5.38 -11.99
N PHE A 118 6.17 6.36 -11.33
CA PHE A 118 5.45 7.48 -10.73
C PHE A 118 4.83 8.41 -11.77
N GLU A 119 5.40 8.47 -12.98
CA GLU A 119 4.86 9.21 -14.12
C GLU A 119 3.78 8.40 -14.86
N SER A 120 3.85 7.07 -14.86
CA SER A 120 2.84 6.21 -15.49
C SER A 120 1.61 5.96 -14.60
N VAL A 121 1.76 5.96 -13.27
CA VAL A 121 0.67 5.68 -12.33
C VAL A 121 0.07 6.98 -11.80
N GLN A 122 -0.89 7.58 -12.50
CA GLN A 122 -1.49 8.87 -12.10
C GLN A 122 -2.88 8.69 -11.49
N THR A 123 -3.60 7.66 -11.91
CA THR A 123 -4.96 7.34 -11.48
C THR A 123 -5.05 5.97 -10.82
N GLU A 124 -6.24 5.68 -10.29
CA GLU A 124 -6.58 4.39 -9.70
C GLU A 124 -6.60 3.26 -10.74
N GLU A 125 -7.04 3.56 -11.97
CA GLU A 125 -6.98 2.65 -13.11
C GLU A 125 -5.54 2.34 -13.51
N ASP A 126 -4.66 3.35 -13.56
CA ASP A 126 -3.24 3.15 -13.87
C ASP A 126 -2.58 2.26 -12.82
N PHE A 127 -2.91 2.46 -11.54
CA PHE A 127 -2.43 1.62 -10.46
C PHE A 127 -2.91 0.17 -10.61
N LEU A 128 -4.22 -0.03 -10.86
CA LEU A 128 -4.77 -1.37 -11.00
C LEU A 128 -4.09 -2.13 -12.14
N LYS A 129 -3.82 -1.43 -13.26
CA LYS A 129 -3.05 -1.98 -14.37
C LYS A 129 -1.62 -2.33 -13.95
N PHE A 130 -0.91 -1.40 -13.30
CA PHE A 130 0.45 -1.61 -12.81
C PHE A 130 0.55 -2.85 -11.90
N GLU A 131 -0.38 -3.02 -10.97
CA GLU A 131 -0.41 -4.18 -10.07
C GLU A 131 -0.62 -5.49 -10.81
N ILE A 132 -1.53 -5.52 -11.79
CA ILE A 132 -1.79 -6.71 -12.60
C ILE A 132 -0.56 -7.06 -13.45
N ASP A 133 0.04 -6.06 -14.09
CA ASP A 133 1.24 -6.25 -14.91
C ASP A 133 2.42 -6.74 -14.05
N SER A 134 2.60 -6.18 -12.85
CA SER A 134 3.61 -6.58 -11.87
C SER A 134 3.41 -8.02 -11.40
N ASP A 135 2.16 -8.41 -11.09
CA ASP A 135 1.83 -9.78 -10.70
C ASP A 135 2.17 -10.79 -11.80
N LEU A 136 1.73 -10.50 -13.03
CA LEU A 136 1.99 -11.36 -14.19
C LEU A 136 3.48 -11.49 -14.48
N GLN A 137 4.25 -10.41 -14.34
CA GLN A 137 5.69 -10.43 -14.55
C GLN A 137 6.41 -11.25 -13.48
N ASN A 138 6.04 -11.11 -12.21
CA ASN A 138 6.76 -11.69 -11.08
C ASN A 138 6.32 -13.13 -10.75
N TYR A 139 5.05 -13.46 -10.96
CA TYR A 139 4.45 -14.74 -10.54
C TYR A 139 3.86 -15.53 -11.72
N GLY A 140 3.70 -14.92 -12.90
CA GLY A 140 3.04 -15.56 -14.05
C GLY A 140 1.52 -15.62 -13.95
N GLU A 141 0.93 -15.09 -12.88
CA GLU A 141 -0.50 -15.07 -12.62
C GLU A 141 -0.91 -13.86 -11.79
N ILE A 142 -2.20 -13.49 -11.82
CA ILE A 142 -2.73 -12.39 -11.02
C ILE A 142 -2.88 -12.83 -9.56
N ARG A 143 -2.27 -12.09 -8.63
CA ARG A 143 -2.48 -12.29 -7.20
C ARG A 143 -3.72 -11.54 -6.75
N TYR A 144 -4.76 -12.31 -6.45
CA TYR A 144 -6.06 -11.75 -6.05
C TYR A 144 -6.15 -11.34 -4.58
N MET A 145 -5.28 -11.82 -3.68
CA MET A 145 -5.32 -11.39 -2.27
C MET A 145 -4.75 -9.97 -2.11
N SER A 146 -5.59 -8.95 -2.32
CA SER A 146 -5.28 -7.54 -2.10
C SER A 146 -6.54 -6.73 -1.82
N ASP A 147 -6.54 -6.01 -0.69
CA ASP A 147 -7.63 -5.12 -0.29
C ASP A 147 -7.78 -3.93 -1.23
N GLU A 148 -6.66 -3.45 -1.78
CA GLU A 148 -6.61 -2.40 -2.79
C GLU A 148 -7.28 -2.86 -4.08
N LYS A 149 -6.96 -4.07 -4.58
CA LYS A 149 -7.63 -4.65 -5.75
C LYS A 149 -9.12 -4.84 -5.51
N LEU A 150 -9.51 -5.37 -4.35
CA LEU A 150 -10.93 -5.53 -3.99
C LEU A 150 -11.67 -4.19 -4.04
N HIS A 151 -11.10 -3.16 -3.40
CA HIS A 151 -11.69 -1.82 -3.39
C HIS A 151 -11.89 -1.28 -4.81
N LEU A 152 -10.86 -1.37 -5.64
CA LEU A 152 -10.91 -0.85 -7.01
C LEU A 152 -11.84 -1.63 -7.91
N PHE A 153 -11.85 -2.96 -7.81
CA PHE A 153 -12.80 -3.78 -8.55
C PHE A 153 -14.24 -3.45 -8.16
N LEU A 154 -14.54 -3.24 -6.88
CA LEU A 154 -15.86 -2.77 -6.44
C LEU A 154 -16.16 -1.37 -6.97
N LYS A 155 -15.23 -0.42 -6.85
CA LYS A 155 -15.38 0.97 -7.31
C LYS A 155 -15.64 1.07 -8.81
N PHE A 156 -14.95 0.26 -9.61
CA PHE A 156 -15.11 0.17 -11.06
C PHE A 156 -16.19 -0.81 -11.52
N LYS A 157 -16.96 -1.40 -10.58
CA LYS A 157 -18.01 -2.39 -10.85
C LYS A 157 -17.51 -3.62 -11.62
N ASN A 158 -16.23 -3.95 -11.49
CA ASN A 158 -15.66 -5.21 -11.95
C ASN A 158 -15.93 -6.31 -10.91
N TYR A 159 -17.18 -6.75 -10.85
CA TYR A 159 -17.62 -7.74 -9.87
C TYR A 159 -17.01 -9.13 -10.06
N GLU A 160 -16.63 -9.49 -11.29
CA GLU A 160 -15.89 -10.73 -11.53
C GLU A 160 -14.51 -10.68 -10.86
N GLY A 161 -13.78 -9.58 -11.02
CA GLY A 161 -12.50 -9.36 -10.34
C GLY A 161 -12.66 -9.35 -8.83
N ALA A 162 -13.66 -8.62 -8.31
CA ALA A 162 -13.94 -8.56 -6.88
C ALA A 162 -14.26 -9.94 -6.29
N LEU A 163 -15.04 -10.77 -7.00
CA LEU A 163 -15.37 -12.12 -6.57
C LEU A 163 -14.11 -12.99 -6.42
N LYS A 164 -13.20 -12.94 -7.40
CA LYS A 164 -11.92 -13.68 -7.34
C LYS A 164 -11.07 -13.27 -6.13
N VAL A 165 -11.07 -11.98 -5.78
CA VAL A 165 -10.40 -11.50 -4.56
C VAL A 165 -11.04 -12.08 -3.30
N VAL A 166 -12.37 -11.99 -3.17
CA VAL A 166 -13.10 -12.51 -2.01
C VAL A 166 -12.90 -14.02 -1.86
N GLU A 167 -12.96 -14.79 -2.95
CA GLU A 167 -12.71 -16.23 -2.93
C GLU A 167 -11.29 -16.58 -2.50
N ALA A 168 -10.29 -15.80 -2.93
CA ALA A 168 -8.91 -15.99 -2.48
C ALA A 168 -8.78 -15.76 -0.96
N TYR A 169 -9.39 -14.70 -0.42
CA TYR A 169 -9.41 -14.44 1.02
C TYR A 169 -10.15 -15.53 1.80
N ILE A 170 -11.30 -16.01 1.31
CA ILE A 170 -12.04 -17.11 1.94
C ILE A 170 -11.15 -18.36 2.01
N ASN A 171 -10.52 -18.76 0.89
CA ASN A 171 -9.68 -19.95 0.84
C ASN A 171 -8.47 -19.87 1.79
N GLN A 172 -7.83 -18.69 1.86
CA GLN A 172 -6.73 -18.46 2.79
C GLN A 172 -7.18 -18.57 4.26
N ASN A 173 -8.30 -17.92 4.61
CA ASN A 173 -8.83 -17.94 5.97
C ASN A 173 -9.31 -19.34 6.37
N ILE A 174 -9.97 -20.08 5.48
CA ILE A 174 -10.34 -21.49 5.72
C ILE A 174 -9.09 -22.31 6.05
N SER A 175 -8.03 -22.19 5.24
CA SER A 175 -6.79 -22.93 5.45
C SER A 175 -6.18 -22.60 6.82
N ALA A 176 -6.06 -21.32 7.15
CA ALA A 176 -5.51 -20.87 8.44
C ALA A 176 -6.38 -21.29 9.64
N ILE A 177 -7.71 -21.23 9.53
CA ILE A 177 -8.62 -21.63 10.60
C ILE A 177 -8.56 -23.14 10.84
N ILE A 178 -8.48 -23.94 9.77
CA ILE A 178 -8.32 -25.39 9.88
C ILE A 178 -7.02 -25.72 10.62
N ASP A 179 -5.90 -25.10 10.20
CA ASP A 179 -4.58 -25.36 10.77
C ASP A 179 -4.50 -25.02 12.27
N ASN A 180 -5.18 -23.95 12.70
CA ASN A 180 -5.09 -23.44 14.06
C ASN A 180 -6.16 -23.99 15.02
N HIS A 181 -7.38 -24.23 14.52
CA HIS A 181 -8.54 -24.42 15.39
C HIS A 181 -9.27 -25.75 15.20
N ARG A 182 -9.02 -26.52 14.13
CA ARG A 182 -9.82 -27.74 13.87
C ARG A 182 -9.79 -28.74 15.03
N SER A 183 -8.64 -28.86 15.70
CA SER A 183 -8.43 -29.78 16.82
C SER A 183 -9.20 -29.39 18.10
N GLU A 184 -9.72 -28.16 18.18
CA GLU A 184 -10.48 -27.65 19.33
C GLU A 184 -11.95 -28.12 19.34
N PHE A 185 -12.43 -28.70 18.23
CA PHE A 185 -13.83 -29.08 18.04
C PHE A 185 -14.03 -30.60 18.00
N ASP A 186 -14.99 -31.07 18.80
CA ASP A 186 -15.38 -32.48 18.95
C ASP A 186 -16.27 -33.02 17.82
N SER A 187 -16.83 -32.15 16.97
CA SER A 187 -17.59 -32.54 15.78
C SER A 187 -17.37 -31.60 14.60
N GLU A 188 -17.58 -32.14 13.40
CA GLU A 188 -17.52 -31.35 12.16
C GLU A 188 -18.61 -30.28 12.13
N ASP A 189 -19.82 -30.58 12.58
CA ASP A 189 -20.93 -29.60 12.58
C ASP A 189 -20.61 -28.35 13.42
N LYS A 190 -20.01 -28.53 14.60
CA LYS A 190 -19.63 -27.40 15.45
C LYS A 190 -18.50 -26.59 14.83
N PHE A 191 -17.53 -27.26 14.21
CA PHE A 191 -16.45 -26.60 13.47
C PHE A 191 -17.01 -25.81 12.28
N GLN A 192 -17.98 -26.36 11.53
CA GLN A 192 -18.62 -25.65 10.41
C GLN A 192 -19.44 -24.44 10.88
N ILE A 193 -20.10 -24.50 12.05
CA ILE A 193 -20.76 -23.32 12.63
C ILE A 193 -19.74 -22.23 12.95
N PHE A 194 -18.62 -22.59 13.59
CA PHE A 194 -17.53 -21.67 13.89
C PHE A 194 -16.90 -21.08 12.62
N LEU A 195 -16.58 -21.92 11.64
CA LEU A 195 -16.00 -21.49 10.37
C LEU A 195 -16.93 -20.50 9.64
N ASN A 196 -18.23 -20.77 9.63
CA ASN A 196 -19.22 -19.86 9.05
C ASN A 196 -19.32 -18.52 9.80
N SER A 197 -19.14 -18.51 11.13
CA SER A 197 -19.11 -17.25 11.89
C SER A 197 -17.85 -16.44 11.60
N GLU A 198 -16.69 -17.08 11.52
CA GLU A 198 -15.42 -16.41 11.20
C GLU A 198 -15.42 -15.83 9.78
N LEU A 199 -16.08 -16.49 8.83
CA LEU A 199 -16.15 -16.06 7.43
C LEU A 199 -17.37 -15.20 7.11
N LYS A 200 -18.15 -14.77 8.12
CA LYS A 200 -19.45 -14.13 7.91
C LYS A 200 -19.37 -12.93 6.97
N GLU A 201 -18.44 -12.01 7.21
CA GLU A 201 -18.32 -10.77 6.41
C GLU A 201 -17.92 -11.06 4.96
N LEU A 202 -16.96 -11.97 4.75
CA LEU A 202 -16.54 -12.39 3.40
C LEU A 202 -17.67 -13.10 2.65
N ASN A 203 -18.45 -13.93 3.34
CA ASN A 203 -19.61 -14.62 2.77
C ASN A 203 -20.75 -13.65 2.42
N GLU A 204 -21.00 -12.64 3.25
CA GLU A 204 -21.97 -11.58 2.97
C GLU A 204 -21.54 -10.76 1.75
N LEU A 205 -20.26 -10.38 1.67
CA LEU A 205 -19.72 -9.68 0.51
C LEU A 205 -19.81 -10.53 -0.76
N LYS A 206 -19.44 -11.82 -0.70
CA LYS A 206 -19.57 -12.76 -1.81
C LYS A 206 -21.01 -12.82 -2.32
N LYS A 207 -21.99 -13.01 -1.43
CA LYS A 207 -23.42 -13.06 -1.78
C LYS A 207 -23.91 -11.74 -2.37
N ALA A 208 -23.45 -10.60 -1.86
CA ALA A 208 -23.81 -9.30 -2.42
C ALA A 208 -23.28 -9.12 -3.85
N ILE A 209 -22.06 -9.60 -4.13
CA ILE A 209 -21.48 -9.62 -5.48
C ILE A 209 -22.29 -10.52 -6.41
N GLU A 210 -22.55 -11.76 -6.01
CA GLU A 210 -23.29 -12.76 -6.81
C GLU A 210 -24.74 -12.36 -7.09
N SER A 211 -25.40 -11.71 -6.12
CA SER A 211 -26.77 -11.21 -6.25
C SER A 211 -26.87 -9.82 -6.87
N ASN A 212 -25.73 -9.20 -7.19
CA ASN A 212 -25.63 -7.84 -7.71
C ASN A 212 -26.36 -6.82 -6.81
N ASP A 213 -26.19 -6.93 -5.48
CA ASP A 213 -26.70 -5.97 -4.50
C ASP A 213 -25.86 -4.68 -4.55
N THR A 214 -26.13 -3.89 -5.58
CA THR A 214 -25.40 -2.64 -5.84
C THR A 214 -25.50 -1.63 -4.69
N ASN A 215 -26.56 -1.67 -3.88
CA ASN A 215 -26.71 -0.75 -2.75
C ASN A 215 -25.69 -1.08 -1.66
N PHE A 216 -25.59 -2.35 -1.27
CA PHE A 216 -24.60 -2.81 -0.31
C PHE A 216 -23.17 -2.56 -0.78
N LEU A 217 -22.86 -2.92 -2.04
CA LEU A 217 -21.52 -2.77 -2.60
C LEU A 217 -21.10 -1.29 -2.72
N ASN A 218 -22.01 -0.41 -3.16
CA ASN A 218 -21.74 1.03 -3.20
C ASN A 218 -21.53 1.61 -1.80
N HIS A 219 -22.27 1.13 -0.80
CA HIS A 219 -22.09 1.58 0.58
C HIS A 219 -20.68 1.28 1.10
N ILE A 220 -20.13 0.10 0.79
CA ILE A 220 -18.74 -0.25 1.13
C ILE A 220 -17.75 0.73 0.48
N VAL A 221 -17.90 0.97 -0.83
CA VAL A 221 -17.01 1.89 -1.57
C VAL A 221 -17.07 3.30 -1.00
N LEU A 222 -18.27 3.82 -0.74
CA LEU A 222 -18.46 5.16 -0.18
C LEU A 222 -17.87 5.28 1.23
N THR A 223 -18.03 4.25 2.06
CA THR A 223 -17.44 4.23 3.41
C THR A 223 -15.93 4.32 3.35
N LYS A 224 -15.28 3.59 2.42
CA LYS A 224 -13.83 3.68 2.21
C LYS A 224 -13.40 5.08 1.76
N ILE A 225 -14.12 5.69 0.82
CA ILE A 225 -13.84 7.07 0.36
C ILE A 225 -13.92 8.07 1.52
N GLU A 226 -14.96 7.98 2.37
CA GLU A 226 -15.12 8.89 3.51
C GLU A 226 -14.05 8.68 4.59
N ASN A 227 -13.62 7.43 4.81
CA ASN A 227 -12.48 7.12 5.67
C ASN A 227 -11.19 7.76 5.13
N THR A 228 -10.89 7.61 3.84
CA THR A 228 -9.73 8.24 3.20
C THR A 228 -9.77 9.76 3.35
N LYS A 229 -10.92 10.40 3.10
CA LYS A 229 -11.11 11.85 3.31
C LYS A 229 -10.85 12.25 4.76
N THR A 230 -11.37 11.50 5.73
CA THR A 230 -11.18 11.76 7.16
C THR A 230 -9.70 11.72 7.53
N MET A 231 -8.98 10.71 7.05
CA MET A 231 -7.54 10.60 7.24
C MET A 231 -6.79 11.79 6.60
N LEU A 232 -7.12 12.12 5.35
CA LEU A 232 -6.49 13.21 4.59
C LEU A 232 -6.78 14.59 5.22
N ASN A 233 -7.98 14.82 5.75
CA ASN A 233 -8.28 16.01 6.57
C ASN A 233 -7.35 16.07 7.79
N GLY A 234 -7.05 14.93 8.41
CA GLY A 234 -6.04 14.80 9.46
C GLY A 234 -4.60 15.12 9.03
N TYR A 235 -4.32 15.22 7.73
CA TYR A 235 -3.07 15.73 7.15
C TYR A 235 -3.20 17.17 6.64
N GLY A 236 -4.37 17.79 6.75
CA GLY A 236 -4.64 19.17 6.34
C GLY A 236 -5.01 19.33 4.87
N TYR A 237 -5.48 18.27 4.21
CA TYR A 237 -6.15 18.38 2.91
C TYR A 237 -7.57 18.93 3.11
N LYS A 238 -8.14 19.53 2.05
CA LYS A 238 -9.51 20.06 2.01
C LYS A 238 -10.20 19.52 0.77
N PHE A 239 -11.47 19.17 0.90
CA PHE A 239 -12.30 18.53 -0.13
C PHE A 239 -13.62 19.29 -0.27
#